data_AF-A0A318ZYQ3-F1
#
_entry.id   AF-A0A318ZYQ3-F1
#
_cell.length_a   1.000
_cell.length_b   1.000
_cell.length_c   1.000
_cell.angle_alpha   90.00
_cell.angle_beta   90.00
_cell.angle_gamma   90.00
#
_symmetry.space_group_name_H-M   'P 1'
#
loop_
_entity.id
_entity.type
_entity.pdbx_description
1 polymer ?
#
loop_
_entity_poly.entity_id
_entity_poly.type
_entity_poly.pdbx_seq_one_letter_code
_entity_poly.pdbx_strand_id
1 'polypeptide(L)'
;MAALRSTGLPIRSFDVFTEGYTHRRGPGGYCRFPIGEITEALSGGSTADLNRLATTFQPCKKLCLSLAHHVIKSSFHQPRHIVFPHSDETARDHTRSLCDLLNLCPTLEELHLVWEYDSVNEQTTGVLEELYFFSRVAESCQFPRLEKCTLHNLRMTEATLLTFFRQLNGW
;
A
#
# COMPACT_ATOMS: atom_id res chain seq x y z
N MET A 1 -4.21 2.43 10.98
CA MET A 1 -2.76 2.68 11.22
C MET A 1 -2.50 3.67 12.37
N ALA A 2 -3.23 4.79 12.50
CA ALA A 2 -3.08 5.71 13.64
C ALA A 2 -3.22 5.03 15.04
N ALA A 3 -4.13 4.05 15.16
CA ALA A 3 -4.25 3.25 16.39
C ALA A 3 -2.97 2.45 16.70
N LEU A 4 -2.29 1.88 15.70
CA LEU A 4 -1.05 1.11 15.90
C LEU A 4 0.06 1.99 16.48
N ARG A 5 0.17 3.24 16.01
CA ARG A 5 1.11 4.24 16.56
C ARG A 5 0.94 4.44 18.07
N SER A 6 -0.29 4.40 18.56
CA SER A 6 -0.59 4.60 19.99
C SER A 6 -0.27 3.39 20.86
N THR A 7 -0.26 2.19 20.27
CA THR A 7 -0.15 0.93 21.03
C THR A 7 1.29 0.54 21.35
N GLY A 8 2.25 0.87 20.47
CA GLY A 8 3.64 0.43 20.59
C GLY A 8 3.83 -1.09 20.55
N LEU A 9 2.80 -1.84 20.14
CA LEU A 9 2.83 -3.29 20.12
C LEU A 9 3.73 -3.78 18.97
N PRO A 10 4.69 -4.70 19.23
CA PRO A 10 5.50 -5.27 18.17
C PRO A 10 4.63 -6.15 17.27
N ILE A 11 4.50 -5.75 16.00
CA ILE A 11 3.75 -6.48 14.99
C ILE A 11 4.70 -7.44 14.29
N ARG A 12 4.42 -8.74 14.37
CA ARG A 12 5.17 -9.79 13.64
C ARG A 12 4.55 -10.13 12.30
N SER A 13 3.22 -9.99 12.20
CA SER A 13 2.47 -10.16 10.97
C SER A 13 1.36 -9.12 10.92
N PHE A 14 1.32 -8.36 9.84
CA PHE A 14 0.24 -7.44 9.55
C PHE A 14 -0.49 -7.93 8.31
N ASP A 15 -1.66 -8.52 8.52
CA ASP A 15 -2.48 -9.10 7.48
C ASP A 15 -3.83 -8.38 7.45
N VAL A 16 -4.01 -7.51 6.46
CA VAL A 16 -5.29 -6.80 6.25
C VAL A 16 -6.20 -7.59 5.30
N PHE A 17 -5.78 -8.78 4.87
CA PHE A 17 -6.70 -9.75 4.28
C PHE A 17 -7.41 -10.50 5.41
N THR A 18 -8.72 -10.60 5.31
CA THR A 18 -9.44 -11.61 6.06
C THR A 18 -9.17 -12.96 5.37
N GLU A 19 -8.38 -13.83 6.00
CA GLU A 19 -8.20 -15.23 5.54
C GLU A 19 -9.56 -15.84 5.19
N GLY A 20 -9.70 -16.37 3.97
CA GLY A 20 -10.92 -17.05 3.51
C GLY A 20 -11.88 -16.23 2.65
N TYR A 21 -11.63 -14.93 2.40
CA TYR A 21 -12.44 -14.19 1.43
C TYR A 21 -12.03 -14.51 0.00
N THR A 22 -12.81 -15.35 -0.67
CA THR A 22 -12.83 -15.38 -2.13
C THR A 22 -13.10 -13.97 -2.64
N HIS A 23 -12.26 -13.44 -3.54
CA HIS A 23 -12.48 -12.19 -4.29
C HIS A 23 -13.69 -12.31 -5.25
N ARG A 24 -14.85 -12.77 -4.77
CA ARG A 24 -16.09 -12.80 -5.52
C ARG A 24 -16.71 -11.41 -5.44
N ARG A 25 -16.98 -10.80 -6.59
CA ARG A 25 -17.91 -9.66 -6.73
C ARG A 25 -19.22 -10.01 -6.02
N GLY A 26 -19.42 -9.46 -4.83
CA GLY A 26 -20.59 -9.72 -4.00
C GLY A 26 -20.81 -8.61 -2.98
N PRO A 27 -21.99 -8.55 -2.31
CA PRO A 27 -22.42 -7.39 -1.53
C PRO A 27 -21.67 -7.22 -0.19
N GLY A 28 -20.86 -8.20 0.22
CA GLY A 28 -19.94 -8.08 1.35
C GLY A 28 -18.61 -7.55 0.84
N GLY A 29 -18.49 -6.22 0.82
CA GLY A 29 -17.40 -5.49 0.18
C GLY A 29 -16.00 -6.01 0.48
N TYR A 30 -15.11 -5.83 -0.49
CA TYR A 30 -13.70 -6.12 -0.40
C TYR A 30 -13.06 -5.39 0.79
N CYS A 31 -12.23 -6.07 1.59
CA CYS A 31 -11.27 -5.40 2.46
C CYS A 31 -10.25 -4.69 1.54
N ARG A 32 -10.50 -3.43 1.24
CA ARG A 32 -9.67 -2.54 0.43
C ARG A 32 -9.11 -1.48 1.33
N PHE A 33 -7.81 -1.29 1.26
CA PHE A 33 -7.09 -0.24 1.95
C PHE A 33 -6.77 0.84 0.91
N PRO A 34 -7.50 1.98 0.88
CA PRO A 34 -7.19 3.07 -0.03
C PRO A 34 -5.75 3.52 0.22
N ILE A 35 -4.94 3.60 -0.84
CA ILE A 35 -3.50 3.87 -0.68
C ILE A 35 -3.22 5.19 0.05
N GLY A 36 -4.07 6.20 -0.12
CA GLY A 36 -3.97 7.48 0.60
C GLY A 36 -4.16 7.40 2.13
N GLU A 37 -4.81 6.36 2.66
CA GLU A 37 -4.91 6.16 4.12
C GLU A 37 -3.54 5.86 4.76
N ILE A 38 -2.55 5.38 3.98
CA ILE A 38 -1.17 5.22 4.44
C ILE A 38 -0.57 6.61 4.72
N THR A 39 -0.73 7.53 3.79
CA THR A 39 -0.26 8.91 3.91
C THR A 39 -0.85 9.59 5.11
N GLU A 40 -2.16 9.52 5.30
CA GLU A 40 -2.84 10.11 6.47
C GLU A 40 -2.28 9.54 7.79
N ALA A 41 -2.00 8.24 7.81
CA ALA A 41 -1.47 7.59 8.99
C ALA A 41 -0.03 7.97 9.33
N LEU A 42 0.81 8.18 8.31
CA LEU A 42 2.21 8.56 8.47
C LEU A 42 2.38 10.06 8.72
N SER A 43 1.61 10.92 8.04
CA SER A 43 1.72 12.39 8.13
C SER A 43 1.12 12.98 9.40
N GLY A 44 0.10 12.37 9.98
CA GLY A 44 -0.62 12.91 11.15
C GLY A 44 0.09 12.72 12.49
N GLY A 45 1.43 12.76 12.56
CA GLY A 45 2.16 12.39 13.78
C GLY A 45 3.38 13.20 14.12
N SER A 46 3.69 13.26 15.42
CA SER A 46 4.98 13.75 15.89
C SER A 46 6.10 12.81 15.43
N THR A 47 7.34 13.30 15.34
CA THR A 47 8.55 12.46 15.16
C THR A 47 8.60 11.28 16.14
N ALA A 48 8.12 11.50 17.39
CA ALA A 48 8.03 10.44 18.39
C ALA A 48 7.06 9.31 17.97
N ASP A 49 5.97 9.65 17.29
CA ASP A 49 4.98 8.68 16.84
C ASP A 49 5.47 7.86 15.65
N LEU A 50 6.21 8.49 14.74
CA LEU A 50 6.87 7.80 13.63
C LEU A 50 7.91 6.82 14.15
N ASN A 51 8.70 7.21 15.16
CA ASN A 51 9.65 6.30 15.81
C ASN A 51 8.93 5.12 16.47
N ARG A 52 7.78 5.35 17.13
CA ARG A 52 6.97 4.26 17.71
C ARG A 52 6.43 3.32 16.64
N LEU A 53 5.98 3.87 15.51
CA LEU A 53 5.52 3.08 14.37
C LEU A 53 6.66 2.23 13.81
N ALA A 54 7.85 2.82 13.64
CA ALA A 54 9.05 2.10 13.23
C ALA A 54 9.34 0.94 14.20
N THR A 55 9.32 1.17 15.51
CA THR A 55 9.53 0.09 16.50
C THR A 55 8.44 -0.98 16.46
N THR A 56 7.21 -0.60 16.14
CA THR A 56 6.05 -1.50 16.01
C THR A 56 6.24 -2.43 14.82
N PHE A 57 6.70 -1.92 13.67
CA PHE A 57 6.87 -2.68 12.44
C PHE A 57 8.28 -3.28 12.25
N GLN A 58 9.25 -2.89 13.07
CA GLN A 58 10.62 -3.42 13.00
C GLN A 58 10.69 -4.96 13.01
N PRO A 59 9.94 -5.69 13.87
CA PRO A 59 9.95 -7.16 13.90
C PRO A 59 8.96 -7.80 12.91
N CYS A 60 8.34 -7.02 12.02
CA CYS A 60 7.35 -7.52 11.08
C CYS A 60 8.01 -8.42 10.04
N LYS A 61 7.54 -9.66 9.95
CA LYS A 61 8.01 -10.70 9.03
C LYS A 61 7.05 -10.94 7.88
N LYS A 62 5.75 -10.72 8.10
CA LYS A 62 4.71 -10.90 7.07
C LYS A 62 3.87 -9.64 6.95
N LEU A 63 3.79 -9.06 5.76
CA LEU A 63 3.00 -7.89 5.46
C LEU A 63 2.11 -8.16 4.25
N CYS A 64 0.81 -8.04 4.45
CA CYS A 64 -0.18 -8.33 3.42
C CYS A 64 -1.16 -7.16 3.30
N LEU A 65 -1.13 -6.50 2.13
CA LEU A 65 -1.92 -5.33 1.82
C LEU A 65 -2.78 -5.55 0.57
N SER A 66 -4.09 -5.33 0.73
CA SER A 66 -5.07 -5.22 -0.35
C SER A 66 -5.32 -3.74 -0.62
N LEU A 67 -4.68 -3.20 -1.66
CA LEU A 67 -4.68 -1.77 -1.97
C LEU A 67 -5.75 -1.42 -3.00
N ALA A 68 -6.28 -0.20 -2.90
CA ALA A 68 -7.16 0.37 -3.90
C ALA A 68 -6.86 1.86 -4.08
N HIS A 69 -7.50 2.47 -5.09
CA HIS A 69 -7.41 3.89 -5.32
C HIS A 69 -7.80 4.71 -4.09
N HIS A 70 -7.12 5.84 -3.89
CA HIS A 70 -7.64 6.85 -2.99
C HIS A 70 -8.86 7.51 -3.65
N VAL A 71 -10.01 7.41 -2.99
CA VAL A 71 -11.26 8.01 -3.46
C VAL A 71 -11.62 9.16 -2.54
N ILE A 72 -11.68 10.36 -3.10
CA ILE A 72 -12.27 11.51 -2.42
C ILE A 72 -13.78 11.36 -2.56
N LYS A 73 -14.45 11.04 -1.44
CA LYS A 73 -15.91 11.05 -1.41
C LYS A 73 -16.39 12.49 -1.47
N SER A 74 -16.91 12.90 -2.63
CA SER A 74 -17.69 14.14 -2.76
C SER A 74 -18.90 14.08 -1.81
N SER A 75 -19.11 15.17 -1.06
CA SER A 75 -20.14 15.32 -0.03
C SER A 75 -21.57 15.00 -0.50
N PHE A 76 -22.37 14.54 0.46
CA PHE A 76 -23.75 13.98 0.49
C PHE A 76 -24.87 14.47 -0.47
N HIS A 77 -24.61 15.28 -1.49
CA HIS A 77 -25.65 15.77 -2.41
C HIS A 77 -25.66 15.12 -3.80
N GLN A 78 -24.66 14.29 -4.14
CA GLN A 78 -24.70 13.47 -5.35
C GLN A 78 -24.13 12.07 -5.11
N PRO A 79 -24.98 11.03 -4.97
CA PRO A 79 -24.51 9.67 -4.86
C PRO A 79 -24.12 9.19 -6.26
N ARG A 80 -22.83 9.34 -6.64
CA ARG A 80 -22.11 8.54 -7.68
C ARG A 80 -20.83 9.17 -8.23
N HIS A 81 -20.44 10.39 -7.86
CA HIS A 81 -19.17 10.94 -8.31
C HIS A 81 -18.04 10.52 -7.36
N ILE A 82 -17.44 9.38 -7.68
CA ILE A 82 -16.14 8.95 -7.16
C ILE A 82 -15.12 9.91 -7.77
N VAL A 83 -14.53 10.79 -6.97
CA VAL A 83 -13.50 11.73 -7.42
C VAL A 83 -12.15 11.13 -7.08
N PHE A 84 -11.33 10.92 -8.10
CA PHE A 84 -9.96 10.44 -7.95
C PHE A 84 -9.01 11.62 -7.80
N PRO A 85 -7.83 11.45 -7.19
CA PRO A 85 -6.80 12.47 -7.21
C PRO A 85 -6.50 12.87 -8.67
N HIS A 86 -6.80 14.12 -9.01
CA HIS A 86 -6.52 14.68 -10.33
C HIS A 86 -5.05 15.06 -10.47
N SER A 87 -4.36 15.38 -9.36
CA SER A 87 -2.96 15.80 -9.36
C SER A 87 -2.02 14.61 -9.21
N ASP A 88 -0.94 14.66 -9.98
CA ASP A 88 0.20 13.74 -9.91
C ASP A 88 0.91 13.83 -8.56
N GLU A 89 0.98 15.02 -7.95
CA GLU A 89 1.69 15.24 -6.68
C GLU A 89 1.08 14.49 -5.49
N THR A 90 -0.25 14.55 -5.31
CA THR A 90 -0.92 13.85 -4.20
C THR A 90 -0.81 12.34 -4.36
N ALA A 91 -0.99 11.83 -5.58
CA ALA A 91 -0.80 10.41 -5.89
C ALA A 91 0.64 9.95 -5.62
N ARG A 92 1.64 10.77 -5.96
CA ARG A 92 3.05 10.50 -5.63
C ARG A 92 3.30 10.42 -4.13
N ASP A 93 2.66 11.28 -3.35
CA ASP A 93 2.78 11.23 -1.90
C ASP A 93 2.15 9.96 -1.32
N HIS A 94 1.07 9.45 -1.93
CA HIS A 94 0.50 8.15 -1.58
C HIS A 94 1.46 6.99 -1.85
N THR A 95 2.05 6.95 -3.05
CA THR A 95 2.98 5.87 -3.42
C THR A 95 4.29 5.95 -2.64
N ARG A 96 4.77 7.15 -2.28
CA ARG A 96 5.91 7.35 -1.36
C ARG A 96 5.60 6.87 0.04
N SER A 97 4.44 7.23 0.58
CA SER A 97 4.01 6.81 1.92
C SER A 97 3.92 5.28 2.04
N LEU A 98 3.48 4.60 0.98
CA LEU A 98 3.54 3.15 0.90
C LEU A 98 4.99 2.63 0.99
N CYS A 99 5.93 3.24 0.24
CA CYS A 99 7.34 2.86 0.31
C CYS A 99 7.92 3.08 1.71
N ASP A 100 7.58 4.21 2.36
CA ASP A 100 8.00 4.49 3.73
C ASP A 100 7.50 3.41 4.69
N LEU A 101 6.23 3.03 4.59
CA LEU A 101 5.66 1.93 5.39
C LEU A 101 6.41 0.61 5.17
N LEU A 102 6.70 0.25 3.91
CA LEU A 102 7.43 -0.98 3.57
C LEU A 102 8.84 -0.97 4.17
N ASN A 103 9.53 0.18 4.11
CA ASN A 103 10.87 0.36 4.67
C ASN A 103 10.90 0.35 6.21
N LEU A 104 9.75 0.50 6.90
CA LEU A 104 9.67 0.28 8.35
C LEU A 104 9.78 -1.21 8.75
N CYS A 105 9.75 -2.14 7.78
CA CYS A 105 9.78 -3.58 8.00
C CYS A 105 11.12 -4.20 7.52
N PRO A 106 12.27 -3.90 8.13
CA PRO A 106 13.58 -4.41 7.67
C PRO A 106 13.74 -5.93 7.80
N THR A 107 12.89 -6.60 8.59
CA THR A 107 12.90 -8.06 8.76
C THR A 107 11.84 -8.78 7.92
N LEU A 108 11.26 -8.11 6.92
CA LEU A 108 10.17 -8.67 6.14
C LEU A 108 10.65 -9.90 5.34
N GLU A 109 10.00 -11.04 5.60
CA GLU A 109 10.26 -12.33 4.96
C GLU A 109 9.17 -12.65 3.91
N GLU A 110 7.96 -12.14 4.10
CA GLU A 110 6.80 -12.42 3.25
C GLU A 110 6.00 -11.14 2.94
N LEU A 111 5.90 -10.79 1.66
CA LEU A 111 5.17 -9.60 1.16
C LEU A 111 4.03 -10.00 0.24
N HIS A 112 2.81 -9.59 0.55
CA HIS A 112 1.65 -9.76 -0.34
C HIS A 112 1.07 -8.39 -0.69
N LEU A 113 1.09 -8.07 -1.98
CA LEU A 113 0.51 -6.87 -2.54
C LEU A 113 -0.56 -7.26 -3.54
N VAL A 114 -1.78 -6.82 -3.28
CA VAL A 114 -2.93 -7.02 -4.16
C VAL A 114 -3.48 -5.66 -4.53
N TRP A 115 -3.85 -5.48 -5.80
CA TRP A 115 -4.60 -4.29 -6.23
C TRP A 115 -6.05 -4.65 -6.54
N GLU A 116 -6.97 -3.91 -5.93
CA GLU A 116 -8.40 -4.03 -6.12
C GLU A 116 -8.87 -2.92 -7.06
N TYR A 117 -9.25 -3.30 -8.29
CA TYR A 117 -9.74 -2.32 -9.27
C TYR A 117 -11.17 -1.89 -8.94
N ASP A 118 -11.35 -0.59 -8.86
CA ASP A 118 -12.64 0.03 -9.01
C ASP A 118 -13.00 0.17 -10.51
N SER A 119 -14.28 0.29 -10.82
CA SER A 119 -14.75 0.62 -12.17
C SER A 119 -14.47 2.08 -12.46
N VAL A 120 -13.19 2.41 -12.60
CA VAL A 120 -12.69 3.75 -12.88
C VAL A 120 -12.68 3.94 -14.39
N ASN A 121 -13.54 4.81 -14.90
CA ASN A 121 -13.57 5.16 -16.32
C ASN A 121 -12.59 6.32 -16.65
N GLU A 122 -12.08 7.04 -15.64
CA GLU A 122 -11.18 8.18 -15.82
C GLU A 122 -9.71 7.79 -15.64
N GLN A 123 -8.89 8.00 -16.67
CA GLN A 123 -7.44 7.81 -16.61
C GLN A 123 -6.74 9.16 -16.38
N THR A 124 -6.90 9.73 -15.20
CA THR A 124 -6.09 10.91 -14.81
C THR A 124 -4.64 10.49 -14.57
N THR A 125 -3.71 11.45 -14.61
CA THR A 125 -2.31 11.19 -14.26
C THR A 125 -2.16 10.68 -12.83
N GLY A 126 -2.94 11.19 -11.87
CA GLY A 126 -2.96 10.69 -10.49
C GLY A 126 -3.47 9.25 -10.37
N VAL A 127 -4.52 8.88 -11.12
CA VAL A 127 -4.98 7.48 -11.20
C VAL A 127 -3.90 6.58 -11.76
N LEU A 128 -3.20 7.01 -12.82
CA LEU A 128 -2.10 6.23 -13.40
C LEU A 128 -0.94 6.08 -12.40
N GLU A 129 -0.56 7.14 -11.70
CA GLU A 129 0.50 7.09 -10.67
C GLU A 129 0.16 6.06 -9.57
N GLU A 130 -1.07 6.05 -9.06
CA GLU A 130 -1.49 5.04 -8.08
C GLU A 130 -1.58 3.63 -8.67
N LEU A 131 -2.07 3.48 -9.90
CA LEU A 131 -2.15 2.17 -10.58
C LEU A 131 -0.77 1.53 -10.78
N TYR A 132 0.24 2.35 -11.07
CA TYR A 132 1.63 1.92 -11.28
C TYR A 132 2.50 2.10 -10.04
N PHE A 133 1.90 2.16 -8.83
CA PHE A 133 2.64 2.35 -7.57
C PHE A 133 3.82 1.38 -7.41
N PHE A 134 3.69 0.15 -7.94
CA PHE A 134 4.70 -0.89 -7.79
C PHE A 134 6.03 -0.51 -8.47
N SER A 135 6.01 0.34 -9.50
CA SER A 135 7.24 0.90 -10.07
C SER A 135 8.06 1.65 -9.03
N ARG A 136 7.41 2.43 -8.16
CA ARG A 136 8.08 3.14 -7.07
C ARG A 136 8.57 2.19 -5.97
N VAL A 137 7.79 1.16 -5.65
CA VAL A 137 8.21 0.11 -4.69
C VAL A 137 9.48 -0.57 -5.17
N ALA A 138 9.52 -0.97 -6.44
CA ALA A 138 10.70 -1.58 -7.06
C ALA A 138 11.92 -0.63 -7.11
N GLU A 139 11.73 0.68 -7.15
CA GLU A 139 12.83 1.64 -7.19
C GLU A 139 13.35 2.03 -5.79
N SER A 140 12.45 2.09 -4.80
CA SER A 140 12.71 2.80 -3.54
C SER A 140 12.73 1.91 -2.30
N CYS A 141 12.23 0.68 -2.38
CA CYS A 141 12.16 -0.23 -1.23
C CYS A 141 13.29 -1.25 -1.25
N GLN A 142 13.78 -1.62 -0.07
CA GLN A 142 14.77 -2.69 0.08
C GLN A 142 14.18 -3.81 0.92
N PHE A 143 14.27 -5.04 0.43
CA PHE A 143 13.78 -6.22 1.15
C PHE A 143 14.89 -7.26 1.33
N PRO A 144 15.87 -7.00 2.21
CA PRO A 144 17.08 -7.82 2.33
C PRO A 144 16.83 -9.24 2.86
N ARG A 145 15.62 -9.53 3.36
CA ARG A 145 15.23 -10.83 3.92
C ARG A 145 14.02 -11.44 3.25
N LEU A 146 13.56 -10.89 2.11
CA LEU A 146 12.35 -11.36 1.47
C LEU A 146 12.56 -12.75 0.88
N GLU A 147 11.79 -13.71 1.36
CA GLU A 147 11.80 -15.09 0.87
C GLU A 147 10.59 -15.38 -0.02
N LYS A 148 9.48 -14.68 0.22
CA LYS A 148 8.21 -14.87 -0.48
C LYS A 148 7.60 -13.54 -0.88
N CYS A 149 7.12 -13.47 -2.12
CA CYS A 149 6.28 -12.37 -2.56
C CYS A 149 5.06 -12.87 -3.34
N THR A 150 3.93 -12.22 -3.13
CA THR A 150 2.70 -12.41 -3.90
C THR A 150 2.31 -11.07 -4.48
N LEU A 151 2.36 -10.96 -5.80
CA LEU A 151 1.96 -9.76 -6.55
C LEU A 151 0.69 -10.11 -7.33
N HIS A 152 -0.48 -9.69 -6.83
CA HIS A 152 -1.74 -10.02 -7.47
C HIS A 152 -2.37 -8.78 -8.09
N ASN A 153 -2.75 -8.89 -9.37
CA ASN A 153 -3.56 -7.89 -10.06
C ASN A 153 -2.87 -6.50 -10.18
N LEU A 154 -1.56 -6.41 -10.01
CA LEU A 154 -0.80 -5.16 -10.09
C LEU A 154 -0.55 -4.76 -11.55
N ARG A 155 -0.61 -3.46 -11.88
CA ARG A 155 -0.05 -2.96 -13.14
C ARG A 155 1.43 -2.67 -12.97
N MET A 156 2.24 -3.25 -13.85
CA MET A 156 3.68 -3.02 -13.88
C MET A 156 4.23 -3.35 -15.26
N THR A 157 5.41 -2.80 -15.57
CA THR A 157 6.18 -3.18 -16.75
C THR A 157 7.10 -4.36 -16.43
N GLU A 158 7.58 -5.05 -17.47
CA GLU A 158 8.62 -6.08 -17.32
C GLU A 158 9.88 -5.49 -16.66
N ALA A 159 10.28 -4.29 -17.06
CA ALA A 159 11.43 -3.59 -16.48
C ALA A 159 11.27 -3.38 -14.96
N THR A 160 10.08 -2.96 -14.50
CA THR A 160 9.76 -2.82 -13.08
C THR A 160 9.92 -4.15 -12.33
N LEU A 161 9.38 -5.24 -12.90
CA LEU A 161 9.47 -6.56 -12.29
C LEU A 161 10.92 -7.04 -12.17
N LEU A 162 11.72 -6.82 -13.23
CA LEU A 162 13.15 -7.15 -13.23
C LEU A 162 13.93 -6.30 -12.22
N THR A 163 13.65 -5.01 -12.12
CA THR A 163 14.28 -4.13 -11.11
C THR A 163 14.01 -4.63 -9.70
N PHE A 164 12.76 -4.98 -9.39
CA PHE A 164 12.38 -5.52 -8.09
C PHE A 164 13.16 -6.80 -7.75
N PHE A 165 13.19 -7.80 -8.64
CA PHE A 165 13.87 -9.07 -8.35
C PHE A 165 15.40 -8.97 -8.35
N ARG A 166 16.00 -8.04 -9.09
CA ARG A 166 17.46 -7.79 -9.03
C ARG A 166 17.88 -7.33 -7.65
N GLN A 167 17.10 -6.44 -7.03
CA GLN A 167 17.37 -5.94 -5.69
C GLN A 167 17.26 -7.03 -4.61
N LEU A 168 16.39 -8.03 -4.80
CA LEU A 168 16.27 -9.16 -3.87
C LEU A 168 17.46 -10.10 -3.94
N ASN A 169 18.01 -10.29 -5.14
CA ASN A 169 19.02 -11.31 -5.38
C ASN A 169 20.46 -10.78 -5.27
N GLY A 170 20.68 -9.46 -5.21
CA GLY A 170 22.02 -8.86 -5.06
C GLY A 170 22.95 -9.07 -6.26
N TRP A 171 22.41 -9.15 -7.49
CA TRP A 171 23.18 -9.31 -8.74
C TRP A 171 23.45 -7.96 -9.40
#